data_AF-A0A4V3D5F5-F1
#
_entry.id   AF-A0A4V3D5F5-F1
#
_cell.length_a   1.000
_cell.length_b   1.000
_cell.length_c   1.000
_cell.angle_alpha   90.00
_cell.angle_beta   90.00
_cell.angle_gamma   90.00
#
_symmetry.space_group_name_H-M   'P 1'
#
loop_
_entity.id
_entity.type
_entity.pdbx_description
1 polymer ?
#
loop_
_entity_poly.entity_id
_entity_poly.type
_entity_poly.pdbx_seq_one_letter_code
_entity_poly.pdbx_strand_id
1 'polypeptide(L)'
;MIAAVYYLLLDLRYGVLMAVTLAVTLWLAAQAAQLSTSGWLGWGLALFVIGWVIQFIGHHYEGRKPAFLDDIMGLAIGPLFVAAELGFLLGWRKDLADRIDRHFKVETLPQ
;
A
#
# COMPACT_ATOMS: atom_id res chain seq x y z
N MET A 1 8.19 -7.06 11.09
CA MET A 1 7.47 -7.69 12.21
C MET A 1 6.29 -6.85 12.70
N ILE A 2 6.51 -5.62 13.19
CA ILE A 2 5.42 -4.77 13.74
C ILE A 2 4.32 -4.47 12.70
N ALA A 3 4.68 -4.13 11.46
CA ALA A 3 3.70 -3.87 10.40
C ALA A 3 2.82 -5.10 10.09
N ALA A 4 3.38 -6.31 10.09
CA ALA A 4 2.62 -7.54 9.86
C ALA A 4 1.62 -7.81 11.00
N VAL A 5 2.03 -7.58 12.25
CA VAL A 5 1.12 -7.66 13.41
C VAL A 5 0.01 -6.62 13.30
N TYR A 6 0.34 -5.38 12.94
CA TYR A 6 -0.64 -4.32 12.71
C TYR A 6 -1.69 -4.72 11.64
N TYR A 7 -1.26 -5.25 10.49
CA TYR A 7 -2.20 -5.65 9.44
C TYR A 7 -3.06 -6.87 9.82
N LEU A 8 -2.50 -7.85 10.53
CA LEU A 8 -3.25 -9.02 11.00
C LEU A 8 -4.33 -8.65 12.02
N LEU A 9 -4.06 -7.67 12.89
CA LEU A 9 -5.03 -7.17 13.86
C LEU A 9 -6.15 -6.35 13.21
N LEU A 10 -5.86 -5.70 12.08
CA LEU A 10 -6.84 -4.92 11.34
C LEU A 10 -7.80 -5.82 10.54
N ASP A 11 -7.24 -6.80 9.83
CA ASP A 11 -8.01 -7.75 9.05
C ASP A 11 -7.19 -8.98 8.70
N LEU A 12 -7.70 -10.19 8.97
CA LEU A 12 -6.92 -11.41 8.75
C LEU A 12 -6.53 -11.63 7.28
N ARG A 13 -7.43 -11.33 6.32
CA ARG A 13 -7.17 -11.60 4.90
C ARG A 13 -6.15 -10.62 4.34
N TYR A 14 -6.35 -9.34 4.59
CA TYR A 14 -5.40 -8.32 4.18
C TYR A 14 -4.09 -8.41 4.98
N GLY A 15 -4.14 -8.84 6.24
CA GLY A 15 -2.97 -9.12 7.06
C GLY A 15 -2.09 -10.24 6.49
N VAL A 16 -2.70 -11.35 6.06
CA VAL A 16 -1.96 -12.43 5.38
C VAL A 16 -1.40 -11.95 4.04
N LEU A 17 -2.19 -11.25 3.22
CA LEU A 17 -1.72 -10.70 1.95
C LEU A 17 -0.50 -9.80 2.15
N MET A 18 -0.59 -8.85 3.09
CA MET A 18 0.50 -7.93 3.41
C MET A 18 1.72 -8.64 4.01
N ALA A 19 1.53 -9.69 4.81
CA ALA A 19 2.63 -10.50 5.32
C ALA A 19 3.36 -11.24 4.20
N VAL A 20 2.62 -11.80 3.22
CA VAL A 20 3.20 -12.43 2.03
C VAL A 20 3.95 -11.39 1.19
N THR A 21 3.36 -10.22 0.94
CA THR A 21 4.02 -9.12 0.22
C THR A 21 5.31 -8.69 0.91
N LEU A 22 5.31 -8.58 2.24
CA LEU A 22 6.50 -8.25 3.01
C LEU A 22 7.57 -9.36 2.90
N ALA A 23 7.18 -10.63 2.99
CA ALA A 23 8.10 -11.76 2.85
C ALA A 23 8.75 -11.80 1.46
N VAL A 24 7.95 -11.61 0.41
CA VAL A 24 8.44 -11.57 -0.98
C VAL A 24 9.39 -10.40 -1.20
N THR A 25 9.04 -9.20 -0.72
CA THR A 25 9.92 -8.02 -0.88
C THR A 25 11.22 -8.16 -0.10
N LEU A 26 11.20 -8.75 1.10
CA LEU A 26 12.42 -9.07 1.85
C LEU A 26 13.28 -10.12 1.13
N TRP A 27 12.67 -11.14 0.56
CA TRP A 27 13.40 -12.13 -0.23
C TRP A 27 14.05 -11.51 -1.47
N LEU A 28 13.31 -10.69 -2.23
CA LEU A 28 13.86 -9.95 -3.38
C LEU A 28 14.99 -9.00 -2.96
N ALA A 29 14.84 -8.32 -1.83
CA ALA A 29 15.89 -7.44 -1.30
C ALA A 29 17.16 -8.25 -0.93
N ALA A 30 17.02 -9.45 -0.36
CA ALA A 30 18.15 -10.32 -0.07
C ALA A 30 18.88 -10.79 -1.34
N GLN A 31 18.14 -11.04 -2.43
CA GLN A 31 18.74 -11.34 -3.74
C GLN A 31 19.44 -10.10 -4.32
N ALA A 32 18.82 -8.92 -4.25
CA ALA A 32 19.41 -7.67 -4.74
C ALA A 32 20.68 -7.29 -3.97
N ALA A 33 20.77 -7.62 -2.67
CA ALA A 33 21.94 -7.37 -1.84
C ALA A 33 23.17 -8.20 -2.25
N GLN A 34 22.99 -9.29 -3.02
CA GLN A 34 24.09 -10.12 -3.53
C GLN A 34 24.64 -9.61 -4.87
N LEU A 35 23.99 -8.60 -5.48
CA LEU A 35 24.48 -8.00 -6.73
C LEU A 35 25.74 -7.17 -6.48
N SER A 36 26.46 -6.85 -7.57
CA SER A 36 27.51 -5.84 -7.52
C SER A 36 26.95 -4.51 -7.00
N THR A 37 27.81 -3.63 -6.48
CA THR A 37 27.41 -2.29 -6.03
C THR A 37 26.64 -1.53 -7.12
N SER A 38 27.05 -1.68 -8.38
CA SER A 38 26.36 -1.08 -9.53
C SER A 38 24.97 -1.69 -9.78
N GLY A 39 24.82 -3.01 -9.67
CA GLY A 39 23.54 -3.69 -9.85
C GLY A 39 22.55 -3.37 -8.72
N TRP A 40 23.02 -3.38 -7.47
CA TRP A 40 22.23 -2.98 -6.31
C TRP A 40 21.78 -1.51 -6.41
N LEU A 41 22.70 -0.59 -6.74
CA LEU A 41 22.37 0.83 -6.96
C LEU A 41 21.40 1.02 -8.11
N GLY A 42 21.60 0.32 -9.23
CA GLY A 42 20.74 0.40 -10.41
C GLY A 42 19.29 0.04 -10.08
N TRP A 43 19.08 -1.09 -9.40
CA TRP A 43 17.74 -1.49 -8.94
C TRP A 43 17.17 -0.53 -7.92
N GLY A 44 17.95 -0.11 -6.92
CA GLY A 44 17.51 0.82 -5.89
C GLY A 44 17.04 2.16 -6.48
N LEU A 45 17.84 2.74 -7.39
CA LEU A 45 17.51 4.00 -8.04
C LEU A 45 16.32 3.87 -9.00
N ALA A 46 16.27 2.79 -9.79
CA ALA A 46 15.16 2.55 -10.70
C ALA A 46 13.83 2.42 -9.94
N LEU A 47 13.78 1.59 -8.90
CA LEU A 47 12.58 1.42 -8.07
C LEU A 47 12.19 2.72 -7.36
N PHE A 48 13.18 3.49 -6.87
CA PHE A 48 12.93 4.78 -6.24
C PHE A 48 12.28 5.78 -7.21
N VAL A 49 12.87 5.97 -8.39
CA VAL A 49 12.36 6.91 -9.41
C VAL A 49 10.99 6.47 -9.92
N ILE A 50 10.81 5.19 -10.23
CA ILE A 50 9.52 4.65 -10.69
C ILE A 50 8.44 4.85 -9.60
N GLY A 51 8.77 4.51 -8.35
CA GLY A 51 7.86 4.70 -7.22
C GLY A 51 7.45 6.16 -7.06
N TRP A 52 8.41 7.10 -7.17
CA TRP A 52 8.13 8.54 -7.12
C TRP A 52 7.25 9.01 -8.27
N VAL A 53 7.49 8.55 -9.49
CA VAL A 53 6.65 8.89 -10.65
C VAL A 53 5.21 8.43 -10.42
N ILE A 54 5.00 7.18 -9.97
CA ILE A 54 3.67 6.65 -9.68
C ILE A 54 2.98 7.46 -8.58
N GLN A 55 3.70 7.76 -7.48
CA GLN A 55 3.17 8.55 -6.36
C GLN A 55 2.75 9.96 -6.79
N PHE A 56 3.61 10.68 -7.52
CA PHE A 56 3.29 12.04 -7.96
C PHE A 56 2.15 12.09 -8.96
N ILE A 57 2.08 11.12 -9.88
CA ILE A 57 0.96 11.01 -10.81
C ILE A 57 -0.34 10.80 -10.03
N GLY A 58 -0.37 9.86 -9.07
CA GLY A 58 -1.54 9.61 -8.23
C GLY A 58 -1.98 10.86 -7.46
N HIS A 59 -1.04 11.55 -6.80
CA HIS A 59 -1.35 12.79 -6.08
C HIS A 59 -1.78 13.94 -6.98
N HIS A 60 -1.26 14.02 -8.20
CA HIS A 60 -1.71 15.02 -9.17
C HIS A 60 -3.18 14.80 -9.56
N TYR A 61 -3.60 13.54 -9.75
CA TYR A 61 -5.00 13.19 -10.02
C TYR A 61 -5.91 13.40 -8.79
N GLU A 62 -5.43 13.09 -7.60
CA GLU A 62 -6.20 13.25 -6.35
C GLU A 62 -6.27 14.71 -5.86
N GLY A 63 -5.37 15.59 -6.32
CA GLY A 63 -5.27 16.99 -5.90
C GLY A 63 -4.88 17.18 -4.43
N ARG A 64 -4.43 16.11 -3.75
CA ARG A 64 -4.04 16.10 -2.33
C ARG A 64 -2.53 15.92 -2.18
N LYS A 65 -1.99 16.45 -1.08
CA LYS A 65 -0.58 16.23 -0.74
C LYS A 65 -0.34 14.75 -0.37
N PRO A 66 0.90 14.25 -0.52
CA PRO A 66 1.24 12.92 -0.05
C PRO A 66 0.95 12.72 1.43
N ALA A 67 0.19 11.69 1.76
CA ALA A 67 -0.29 11.42 3.13
C ALA A 67 0.85 11.23 4.14
N PHE A 68 2.04 10.78 3.69
CA PHE A 68 3.20 10.63 4.56
C PHE A 68 3.81 11.96 5.00
N LEU A 69 3.53 13.07 4.29
CA LEU A 69 3.92 14.41 4.74
C LEU A 69 3.05 14.89 5.91
N ASP A 70 1.85 14.32 6.05
CA ASP A 70 0.91 14.66 7.11
C ASP A 70 1.07 13.73 8.33
N ASP A 71 1.29 12.42 8.10
CA ASP A 71 1.53 11.43 9.17
C ASP A 71 2.37 10.23 8.66
N ILE A 72 3.35 9.79 9.46
CA ILE A 72 4.15 8.59 9.19
C ILE A 72 3.30 7.32 9.06
N MET A 73 2.14 7.28 9.72
CA MET A 73 1.18 6.17 9.57
C MET A 73 0.64 6.06 8.14
N GLY A 74 0.65 7.14 7.37
CA GLY A 74 0.31 7.13 5.95
C GLY A 74 1.18 6.16 5.13
N LEU A 75 2.43 5.91 5.55
CA LEU A 75 3.30 4.92 4.90
C LEU A 75 2.83 3.48 5.09
N ALA A 76 2.18 3.17 6.22
CA ALA A 76 1.62 1.83 6.48
C ALA A 76 0.24 1.68 5.83
N ILE A 77 -0.56 2.75 5.82
CA ILE A 77 -1.92 2.74 5.26
C ILE A 77 -1.88 2.63 3.73
N GLY A 78 -0.93 3.31 3.06
CA GLY A 78 -0.84 3.31 1.60
C GLY A 78 -0.78 1.91 0.95
N PRO A 79 0.16 1.03 1.35
CA PRO A 79 0.24 -0.32 0.83
C PRO A 79 -1.01 -1.16 1.11
N LEU A 80 -1.62 -1.00 2.29
CA LEU A 80 -2.85 -1.67 2.65
C LEU A 80 -4.03 -1.20 1.79
N PHE A 81 -4.10 0.11 1.49
CA PHE A 81 -5.13 0.67 0.61
C PHE A 81 -5.05 0.06 -0.79
N VAL A 82 -3.84 -0.03 -1.38
CA VAL A 82 -3.64 -0.69 -2.67
C VAL A 82 -4.06 -2.17 -2.62
N ALA A 83 -3.70 -2.87 -1.54
CA ALA A 83 -4.10 -4.27 -1.35
C ALA A 83 -5.62 -4.44 -1.22
N ALA A 84 -6.30 -3.51 -0.55
CA ALA A 84 -7.75 -3.50 -0.42
C ALA A 84 -8.43 -3.25 -1.77
N GLU A 85 -7.96 -2.27 -2.54
CA GLU A 85 -8.49 -1.95 -3.87
C GLU A 85 -8.32 -3.13 -4.84
N LEU A 86 -7.15 -3.77 -4.84
CA LEU A 86 -6.93 -5.01 -5.59
C LEU A 86 -7.87 -6.12 -5.14
N GLY A 87 -8.08 -6.27 -3.83
CA GLY A 87 -9.05 -7.21 -3.28
C GLY A 87 -10.46 -6.95 -3.81
N PHE A 88 -10.91 -5.70 -3.80
CA PHE A 88 -12.23 -5.31 -4.30
C PHE A 88 -12.39 -5.55 -5.81
N LEU A 89 -11.37 -5.22 -6.61
CA LEU A 89 -11.33 -5.49 -8.05
C LEU A 89 -11.41 -7.00 -8.36
N LEU A 90 -10.77 -7.84 -7.53
CA LEU A 90 -10.86 -9.30 -7.61
C LEU A 90 -12.16 -9.88 -7.02
N GLY A 91 -13.05 -9.02 -6.53
CA GLY A 91 -14.32 -9.41 -5.93
C GLY A 91 -14.22 -9.96 -4.50
N TRP A 92 -13.07 -9.83 -3.85
CA TRP A 92 -12.91 -10.13 -2.43
C TRP A 92 -13.49 -9.00 -1.58
N ARG A 93 -14.02 -9.37 -0.40
CA ARG A 93 -14.45 -8.40 0.64
C ARG A 93 -15.41 -7.31 0.15
N LYS A 94 -16.32 -7.67 -0.76
CA LYS A 94 -17.45 -6.82 -1.17
C LYS A 94 -18.27 -6.33 0.01
N ASP A 95 -18.40 -7.13 1.07
CA ASP A 95 -19.04 -6.73 2.31
C ASP A 95 -18.36 -5.51 2.98
N LEU A 96 -17.04 -5.41 2.88
CA LEU A 96 -16.27 -4.29 3.39
C LEU A 96 -16.38 -3.09 2.46
N ALA A 97 -16.28 -3.29 1.15
CA ALA A 97 -16.49 -2.24 0.16
C ALA A 97 -17.88 -1.60 0.32
N ASP A 98 -18.94 -2.43 0.42
CA ASP A 98 -20.30 -1.94 0.61
C ASP A 98 -20.48 -1.21 1.95
N ARG A 99 -19.78 -1.62 3.01
CA ARG A 99 -19.79 -0.89 4.30
C ARG A 99 -19.14 0.48 4.16
N ILE A 100 -17.99 0.54 3.49
CA ILE A 100 -17.26 1.79 3.23
C ILE A 100 -18.16 2.73 2.42
N ASP A 101 -18.74 2.26 1.31
CA ASP A 101 -19.64 3.05 0.46
C ASP A 101 -20.88 3.56 1.21
N ARG A 102 -21.47 2.73 2.07
CA ARG A 102 -22.60 3.15 2.91
C ARG A 102 -22.20 4.25 3.89
N HIS A 103 -21.05 4.12 4.56
CA HIS A 103 -20.56 5.15 5.47
C HIS A 103 -20.29 6.47 4.74
N PHE A 104 -19.61 6.42 3.60
CA PHE A 104 -19.37 7.62 2.77
C PHE A 104 -20.66 8.28 2.30
N LYS A 105 -21.66 7.49 1.88
CA LYS A 105 -22.98 8.04 1.49
C LYS A 105 -23.69 8.70 2.65
N VAL A 106 -23.67 8.11 3.85
CA VAL A 106 -24.31 8.70 5.04
C VAL A 106 -23.63 10.03 5.43
N GLU A 107 -22.31 10.11 5.33
CA GLU A 107 -21.55 11.31 5.70
C GLU A 107 -21.68 12.45 4.67
N THR A 108 -22.01 12.12 3.41
CA THR A 108 -22.15 13.10 2.31
C THR A 108 -23.58 13.54 2.02
N LEU A 109 -24.59 12.94 2.67
CA LEU A 109 -25.98 13.39 2.58
C LEU A 109 -26.16 14.72 3.33
N PRO A 110 -26.78 15.76 2.73
CA PRO A 110 -27.18 16.95 3.46
C PRO A 110 -28.25 16.55 4.50
N GLN A 111 -28.07 17.02 5.75
CA GLN A 111 -29.05 16.86 6.84
C GLN A 111 -30.41 17.44 6.45
#